data_AF-H2ZKR8-F1
#
_entry.id   AF-H2ZKR8-F1
#
_cell.length_a   1.000
_cell.length_b   1.000
_cell.length_c   1.000
_cell.angle_alpha   90.00
_cell.angle_beta   90.00
_cell.angle_gamma   90.00
#
_symmetry.space_group_name_H-M   'P 1'
#
loop_
_entity.id
_entity.type
_entity.pdbx_description
1 polymer ?
#
loop_
_entity_poly.entity_id
_entity_poly.type
_entity_poly.pdbx_seq_one_letter_code
_entity_poly.pdbx_strand_id
1 'polypeptide(L)'
;MATKKSDKRQQCSGFIKNSEEIDPTECLVKGCVPTWLNGDVVRIGPGEFDIGPDTFDHWFDGHAILHRFSIANGKVVYNSKFQKSKTYQKNHEHSRIVIGEFATASRPDPCKNIFQRFATKFTQSKPESDNANVNIAKL
;
A
#
# COMPACT_ATOMS: atom_id res chain seq x y z
N MET A 1 -23.78 3.25 -28.55
CA MET A 1 -22.61 4.00 -28.06
C MET A 1 -22.90 4.46 -26.64
N ALA A 2 -22.33 3.76 -25.65
CA ALA A 2 -22.55 4.08 -24.24
C ALA A 2 -21.51 5.12 -23.80
N THR A 3 -21.97 6.31 -23.46
CA THR A 3 -21.17 7.39 -22.89
C THR A 3 -20.63 6.98 -21.53
N LYS A 4 -19.29 6.85 -21.40
CA LYS A 4 -18.61 6.69 -20.10
C LYS A 4 -18.98 7.87 -19.21
N LYS A 5 -19.72 7.62 -18.12
CA LYS A 5 -19.90 8.59 -17.04
C LYS A 5 -18.50 8.94 -16.50
N SER A 6 -18.18 10.23 -16.49
CA SER A 6 -16.95 10.73 -15.87
C SER A 6 -17.00 10.42 -14.38
N ASP A 7 -16.03 9.66 -13.90
CA ASP A 7 -15.85 9.34 -12.49
C ASP A 7 -15.37 10.61 -11.79
N LYS A 8 -16.23 11.21 -10.96
CA LYS A 8 -15.95 12.41 -10.17
C LYS A 8 -15.34 12.06 -8.80
N ARG A 9 -14.63 10.95 -8.67
CA ARG A 9 -13.75 10.72 -7.52
C ARG A 9 -12.57 11.68 -7.66
N GLN A 10 -12.49 12.64 -6.74
CA GLN A 10 -11.47 13.69 -6.72
C GLN A 10 -10.08 13.04 -6.74
N GLN A 11 -9.54 12.94 -7.93
CA GLN A 11 -8.31 12.24 -8.22
C GLN A 11 -7.18 13.17 -7.81
N CYS A 12 -6.48 12.85 -6.73
CA CYS A 12 -5.29 13.59 -6.33
C CYS A 12 -4.20 13.34 -7.39
N SER A 13 -4.21 14.14 -8.46
CA SER A 13 -3.46 13.99 -9.71
C SER A 13 -1.93 14.20 -9.59
N GLY A 14 -1.38 14.02 -8.38
CA GLY A 14 0.05 14.12 -8.09
C GLY A 14 0.58 13.07 -7.12
N PHE A 15 -0.23 12.12 -6.66
CA PHE A 15 0.22 11.02 -5.79
C PHE A 15 0.49 9.77 -6.64
N ILE A 16 1.60 9.09 -6.32
CA ILE A 16 1.97 7.81 -6.93
C ILE A 16 0.80 6.85 -6.71
N LYS A 17 0.23 6.35 -7.81
CA LYS A 17 -0.93 5.44 -7.75
C LYS A 17 -0.55 4.02 -7.40
N ASN A 18 0.54 3.50 -7.96
CA ASN A 18 1.08 2.18 -7.61
C ASN A 18 2.60 2.23 -7.77
N SER A 19 3.31 1.85 -6.72
CA SER A 19 4.76 1.73 -6.62
C SER A 19 5.19 0.34 -7.06
N GLU A 20 6.42 0.23 -7.55
CA GLU A 20 7.02 -1.03 -7.92
C GLU A 20 7.96 -1.54 -6.81
N GLU A 21 8.08 -2.87 -6.69
CA GLU A 21 9.17 -3.48 -5.95
C GLU A 21 10.43 -3.43 -6.80
N ILE A 22 11.49 -2.84 -6.26
CA ILE A 22 12.76 -2.69 -6.94
C ILE A 22 13.78 -3.51 -6.17
N ASP A 23 14.40 -4.46 -6.87
CA ASP A 23 15.53 -5.23 -6.35
C ASP A 23 16.74 -4.31 -6.09
N PRO A 24 17.66 -4.69 -5.19
CA PRO A 24 18.83 -3.88 -4.86
C PRO A 24 19.59 -3.38 -6.09
N THR A 25 19.49 -2.07 -6.33
CA THR A 25 20.04 -1.40 -7.50
C THR A 25 20.96 -0.26 -7.08
N GLU A 26 22.18 -0.22 -7.61
CA GLU A 26 23.14 0.86 -7.34
C GLU A 26 22.64 2.18 -7.95
N CYS A 27 22.63 3.24 -7.14
CA CYS A 27 22.18 4.55 -7.57
C CYS A 27 23.31 5.34 -8.21
N LEU A 28 22.98 6.14 -9.24
CA LEU A 28 23.90 7.16 -9.75
C LEU A 28 24.02 8.30 -8.74
N VAL A 29 25.17 8.38 -8.07
CA VAL A 29 25.48 9.47 -7.12
C VAL A 29 26.00 10.69 -7.88
N LYS A 30 25.36 11.84 -7.69
CA LYS A 30 25.85 13.14 -8.15
C LYS A 30 26.39 13.91 -6.94
N GLY A 31 27.68 14.26 -6.95
CA GLY A 31 28.38 14.84 -5.80
C GLY A 31 29.13 13.79 -4.99
N CYS A 32 29.35 14.05 -3.69
CA CYS A 32 30.11 13.17 -2.80
C CYS A 32 29.30 12.82 -1.56
N VAL A 33 29.07 11.52 -1.33
CA VAL A 33 28.48 11.02 -0.08
C VAL A 33 29.58 10.95 0.99
N PRO A 34 29.39 11.55 2.18
CA PRO A 34 30.41 11.56 3.23
C PRO A 34 30.81 10.14 3.67
N THR A 35 32.11 9.90 3.83
CA THR A 35 32.65 8.56 4.16
C THR A 35 32.28 8.07 5.55
N TRP A 36 31.96 8.98 6.48
CA TRP A 36 31.47 8.63 7.81
C TRP A 36 30.00 8.17 7.81
N LEU A 37 29.23 8.48 6.75
CA LEU A 37 27.84 8.07 6.64
C LEU A 37 27.77 6.64 6.11
N ASN A 38 27.58 5.68 7.02
CA ASN A 38 27.39 4.27 6.69
C ASN A 38 26.17 3.75 7.43
N GLY A 39 25.23 3.15 6.70
CA GLY A 39 23.99 2.64 7.27
C GLY A 39 22.83 2.69 6.29
N ASP A 40 21.65 2.34 6.79
CA ASP A 40 20.43 2.24 6.00
C ASP A 40 19.45 3.35 6.39
N VAL A 41 18.97 4.11 5.40
CA VAL A 41 17.81 4.99 5.55
C VAL A 41 16.58 4.22 5.09
N VAL A 42 15.67 3.92 6.02
CA VAL A 42 14.42 3.21 5.74
C VAL A 42 13.24 4.17 5.88
N ARG A 43 12.37 4.17 4.87
CA ARG A 43 11.12 4.94 4.85
C ARG A 43 9.97 3.98 4.56
N ILE A 44 8.80 4.26 5.11
CA ILE A 44 7.57 3.54 4.81
C ILE A 44 6.51 4.54 4.36
N GLY A 45 5.63 4.10 3.48
CA GLY A 45 4.53 4.90 2.97
C GLY A 45 3.50 4.04 2.25
N PRO A 46 2.36 4.64 1.86
CA PRO A 46 1.40 3.96 1.00
C PRO A 46 1.97 3.83 -0.41
N GLY A 47 1.90 2.63 -0.98
CA GLY A 47 2.52 2.30 -2.26
C GLY A 47 1.59 1.64 -3.28
N GLU A 48 0.49 1.02 -2.88
CA GLU A 48 -0.44 0.36 -3.81
C GLU A 48 -1.86 0.75 -3.47
N PHE A 49 -2.56 1.32 -4.43
CA PHE A 49 -3.90 1.87 -4.26
C PHE A 49 -4.96 1.08 -5.03
N ASP A 50 -4.58 0.43 -6.12
CA ASP A 50 -5.49 -0.36 -6.96
C ASP A 50 -5.32 -1.85 -6.67
N ILE A 51 -6.41 -2.52 -6.26
CA ILE A 51 -6.44 -3.96 -5.99
C ILE A 51 -7.49 -4.59 -6.91
N GLY A 52 -7.03 -5.21 -8.00
CA GLY A 52 -7.91 -5.73 -9.04
C GLY A 52 -8.79 -4.60 -9.62
N PRO A 53 -10.14 -4.71 -9.55
CA PRO A 53 -11.05 -3.66 -10.03
C PRO A 53 -11.34 -2.56 -8.97
N ASP A 54 -10.88 -2.73 -7.73
CA ASP A 54 -11.10 -1.79 -6.64
C ASP A 54 -9.95 -0.79 -6.51
N THR A 55 -10.25 0.41 -6.02
CA THR A 55 -9.27 1.45 -5.70
C THR A 55 -9.56 1.98 -4.29
N PHE A 56 -8.51 2.20 -3.50
CA PHE A 56 -8.58 2.90 -2.22
C PHE A 56 -8.90 4.39 -2.42
N ASP A 57 -9.79 4.93 -1.58
CA ASP A 57 -10.33 6.29 -1.72
C ASP A 57 -9.51 7.36 -0.97
N HIS A 58 -8.59 6.96 -0.07
CA HIS A 58 -7.80 7.89 0.75
C HIS A 58 -6.30 7.58 0.72
N TRP A 59 -5.47 8.61 0.89
CA TRP A 59 -4.01 8.48 0.82
C TRP A 59 -3.43 7.49 1.85
N PHE A 60 -3.96 7.51 3.09
CA PHE A 60 -3.57 6.58 4.15
C PHE A 60 -4.07 5.14 3.98
N ASP A 61 -4.83 4.83 2.94
CA ASP A 61 -5.40 3.48 2.77
C ASP A 61 -4.51 2.58 1.90
N GLY A 62 -3.58 3.15 1.13
CA GLY A 62 -2.71 2.37 0.26
C GLY A 62 -1.84 1.37 1.05
N HIS A 63 -1.59 0.19 0.46
CA HIS A 63 -0.77 -0.82 1.13
C HIS A 63 0.67 -0.35 1.35
N ALA A 64 1.21 -0.68 2.53
CA ALA A 64 2.53 -0.25 2.96
C ALA A 64 3.65 -0.79 2.06
N ILE A 65 4.52 0.11 1.59
CA ILE A 65 5.78 -0.21 0.94
C ILE A 65 6.95 0.36 1.73
N LEU A 66 7.98 -0.45 1.92
CA LEU A 66 9.25 -0.02 2.49
C LEU A 66 10.21 0.38 1.37
N HIS A 67 10.87 1.51 1.57
CA HIS A 67 11.96 2.01 0.74
C HIS A 67 13.24 2.01 1.58
N ARG A 68 14.33 1.48 1.02
CA ARG A 68 15.63 1.46 1.69
C ARG A 68 16.71 2.05 0.79
N PHE A 69 17.49 2.96 1.36
CA PHE A 69 18.74 3.46 0.79
C PHE A 69 19.88 2.98 1.67
N SER A 70 20.65 2.01 1.18
CA SER A 70 21.82 1.47 1.85
C SER A 70 23.05 2.26 1.42
N ILE A 71 23.71 2.88 2.39
CA ILE A 71 24.86 3.76 2.17
C ILE A 71 26.09 3.10 2.77
N ALA A 72 27.11 2.88 1.94
CA ALA A 72 28.39 2.34 2.38
C ALA A 72 29.54 2.86 1.51
N ASN A 73 30.59 3.39 2.13
CA ASN A 73 31.81 3.82 1.43
C ASN A 73 31.57 4.75 0.23
N GLY A 74 30.64 5.69 0.37
CA GLY A 74 30.28 6.64 -0.69
C GLY A 74 29.35 6.10 -1.78
N LYS A 75 28.99 4.81 -1.73
CA LYS A 75 28.01 4.18 -2.64
C LYS A 75 26.62 4.16 -2.01
N VAL A 76 25.60 4.16 -2.86
CA VAL A 76 24.20 4.08 -2.44
C VAL A 76 23.50 2.99 -3.25
N VAL A 77 22.82 2.07 -2.57
CA VAL A 77 21.98 1.04 -3.17
C VAL A 77 20.54 1.27 -2.72
N TYR A 78 19.62 1.32 -3.67
CA TYR A 78 18.19 1.46 -3.41
C TYR A 78 17.46 0.15 -3.62
N ASN A 79 16.46 -0.12 -2.78
CA ASN A 79 15.47 -1.17 -3.01
C ASN A 79 14.12 -0.82 -2.38
N SER A 80 13.04 -1.43 -2.88
CA SER A 80 11.68 -1.31 -2.32
C SER A 80 10.97 -2.66 -2.25
N LYS A 81 10.21 -2.90 -1.17
CA LYS A 81 9.37 -4.10 -1.01
C LYS A 81 8.08 -3.78 -0.29
N PHE A 82 6.97 -4.37 -0.73
CA PHE A 82 5.71 -4.26 -0.01
C PHE A 82 5.76 -5.04 1.30
N GLN A 83 5.18 -4.46 2.35
CA GLN A 83 4.94 -5.17 3.59
C GLN A 83 3.87 -6.22 3.33
N LYS A 84 4.22 -7.50 3.42
CA LYS A 84 3.29 -8.62 3.22
C LYS A 84 2.44 -8.84 4.47
N SER A 85 1.68 -7.81 4.86
CA SER A 85 0.71 -7.88 5.96
C SER A 85 -0.44 -8.85 5.64
N LYS A 86 -1.23 -9.25 6.64
CA LYS A 86 -2.41 -10.11 6.42
C LYS A 86 -3.44 -9.38 5.56
N THR A 87 -3.54 -8.06 5.71
CA THR A 87 -4.42 -7.19 4.90
C THR A 87 -3.99 -7.18 3.45
N TYR A 88 -2.69 -7.00 3.18
CA TYR A 88 -2.11 -7.08 1.84
C TYR A 88 -2.39 -8.45 1.20
N GLN A 89 -2.05 -9.54 1.90
CA GLN A 89 -2.21 -10.90 1.39
C GLN A 89 -3.68 -11.22 1.06
N LYS A 90 -4.62 -10.93 1.96
CA LYS A 90 -6.05 -11.21 1.73
C LYS A 90 -6.64 -10.42 0.58
N ASN A 91 -6.26 -9.15 0.44
CA ASN A 91 -6.73 -8.30 -0.64
C ASN A 91 -6.19 -8.78 -2.01
N HIS A 92 -4.93 -9.20 -2.06
CA HIS A 92 -4.32 -9.80 -3.26
C HIS A 92 -4.90 -11.18 -3.62
N GLU A 93 -5.05 -12.06 -2.64
CA GLU A 93 -5.65 -13.40 -2.81
C GLU A 93 -7.02 -13.36 -3.46
N HIS A 94 -7.83 -12.35 -3.13
CA HIS A 94 -9.18 -12.19 -3.67
C HIS A 94 -9.26 -11.14 -4.79
N SER A 95 -8.14 -10.52 -5.15
CA SER A 95 -8.05 -9.43 -6.15
C SER A 95 -9.11 -8.34 -5.95
N ARG A 96 -9.37 -7.96 -4.69
CA ARG A 96 -10.37 -6.96 -4.29
C ARG A 96 -10.12 -6.47 -2.86
N ILE A 97 -10.73 -5.35 -2.45
CA ILE A 97 -10.60 -4.84 -1.08
C ILE A 97 -11.53 -5.65 -0.14
N VAL A 98 -10.99 -6.71 0.46
CA VAL A 98 -11.67 -7.57 1.45
C VAL A 98 -11.59 -6.98 2.86
N ILE A 99 -10.44 -6.42 3.20
CA ILE A 99 -10.22 -5.66 4.43
C ILE A 99 -10.15 -4.19 4.04
N GLY A 100 -11.07 -3.40 4.60
CA GLY A 100 -11.11 -1.96 4.44
C GLY A 100 -10.11 -1.27 5.36
N GLU A 101 -9.79 -0.03 5.04
CA GLU A 101 -8.78 0.78 5.71
C GLU A 101 -9.42 2.02 6.35
N PHE A 102 -8.63 3.03 6.67
CA PHE A 102 -9.04 4.22 7.41
C PHE A 102 -10.28 4.90 6.81
N ALA A 103 -10.32 5.12 5.49
CA ALA A 103 -11.44 5.80 4.83
C ALA A 103 -12.05 5.02 3.64
N THR A 104 -11.62 3.78 3.41
CA THR A 104 -12.17 2.90 2.38
C THR A 104 -12.82 1.67 3.02
N ALA A 105 -14.12 1.51 2.84
CA ALA A 105 -14.83 0.33 3.34
C ALA A 105 -14.52 -0.92 2.51
N SER A 106 -14.52 -2.09 3.17
CA SER A 106 -14.41 -3.38 2.47
C SER A 106 -15.58 -3.61 1.52
N ARG A 107 -15.31 -4.32 0.42
CA ARG A 107 -16.35 -4.73 -0.52
C ARG A 107 -17.16 -5.91 0.04
N PRO A 108 -18.51 -5.86 -0.08
CA PRO A 108 -19.35 -6.94 0.37
C PRO A 108 -19.00 -8.24 -0.35
N ASP A 109 -19.08 -9.35 0.39
CA ASP A 109 -18.81 -10.67 -0.16
C ASP A 109 -19.81 -11.02 -1.28
N PRO A 110 -19.34 -11.30 -2.51
CA PRO A 110 -20.21 -11.66 -3.63
C PRO A 110 -20.96 -12.97 -3.39
N CYS A 111 -20.42 -13.87 -2.55
CA CYS A 111 -21.00 -15.19 -2.26
C CYS A 111 -22.10 -15.15 -1.20
N LYS A 112 -22.33 -14.00 -0.54
CA LYS A 112 -23.37 -13.88 0.50
C LYS A 112 -24.69 -13.37 -0.06
N ASN A 113 -25.76 -14.12 0.21
CA ASN A 113 -27.14 -13.72 -0.08
C ASN A 113 -27.61 -12.58 0.85
N ILE A 114 -28.75 -11.93 0.53
CA ILE A 114 -29.27 -10.76 1.28
C ILE A 114 -29.40 -11.02 2.78
N PHE A 115 -29.97 -12.16 3.18
CA PHE A 115 -30.12 -12.54 4.59
C PHE A 115 -28.77 -12.79 5.29
N GLN A 116 -27.82 -13.42 4.60
CA GLN A 116 -26.47 -13.63 5.12
C GLN A 116 -25.72 -12.30 5.30
N ARG A 117 -25.89 -11.35 4.37
CA ARG A 117 -25.35 -9.98 4.50
C ARG A 117 -25.93 -9.25 5.72
N PHE A 118 -27.23 -9.39 5.97
CA PHE A 118 -27.86 -8.82 7.16
C PHE A 118 -27.31 -9.46 8.44
N ALA A 119 -27.31 -10.79 8.53
CA ALA A 119 -26.80 -11.52 9.68
C ALA A 119 -25.33 -11.21 9.98
N THR A 120 -24.53 -10.96 8.95
CA THR A 120 -23.10 -10.59 9.07
C THR A 120 -22.90 -9.30 9.89
N LYS A 121 -23.86 -8.36 9.88
CA LYS A 121 -23.79 -7.14 10.71
C LYS A 121 -23.81 -7.42 12.22
N PHE A 122 -24.32 -8.58 12.63
CA PHE A 122 -24.48 -8.96 14.04
C PHE A 122 -23.40 -9.93 14.52
N THR A 123 -22.58 -10.48 13.62
CA THR A 123 -21.61 -11.55 13.93
C THR A 123 -20.17 -11.20 13.56
N GLN A 124 -19.93 -10.22 12.68
CA GLN A 124 -18.60 -9.96 12.18
C GLN A 124 -17.87 -8.94 13.06
N SER A 125 -16.89 -9.41 13.84
CA SER A 125 -15.79 -8.53 14.27
C SER A 125 -15.11 -8.01 13.00
N LYS A 126 -15.11 -6.70 12.77
CA LYS A 126 -14.36 -6.13 11.65
C LYS A 126 -12.91 -6.55 11.84
N PRO A 127 -12.28 -7.28 10.89
CA PRO A 127 -10.86 -7.56 11.00
C PRO A 127 -10.14 -6.21 11.01
N GLU A 128 -9.40 -5.94 12.09
CA GLU A 128 -8.56 -4.76 12.17
C GLU A 128 -7.44 -4.89 11.13
N SER A 129 -7.17 -3.79 10.43
CA SER A 129 -6.09 -3.73 9.45
C SER A 129 -4.73 -3.77 10.16
N ASP A 130 -3.80 -4.51 9.57
CA ASP A 130 -2.39 -4.57 9.96
C ASP A 130 -1.48 -3.85 8.94
N ASN A 131 -2.05 -2.95 8.14
CA ASN A 131 -1.33 -2.11 7.19
C ASN A 131 -0.55 -1.00 7.92
N ALA A 132 0.76 -1.20 8.09
CA ALA A 132 1.62 -0.28 8.84
C ALA A 132 2.30 0.76 7.94
N ASN A 133 1.54 1.50 7.14
CA ASN A 133 2.07 2.41 6.11
C ASN A 133 2.57 3.77 6.62
N VAL A 134 2.61 4.00 7.94
CA VAL A 134 2.88 5.33 8.53
C VAL A 134 4.33 5.50 8.97
N ASN A 135 4.86 4.59 9.79
CA ASN A 135 6.21 4.73 10.34
C ASN A 135 6.84 3.40 10.77
N ILE A 136 8.17 3.40 10.92
CA ILE A 136 8.97 2.30 11.46
C ILE A 136 9.84 2.86 12.59
N ALA A 137 9.87 2.16 13.73
CA ALA A 137 10.73 2.51 14.85
C ALA A 137 11.29 1.24 15.50
N LYS A 138 12.47 1.36 16.10
CA LYS A 138 13.03 0.35 17.00
C LYS A 138 12.74 0.79 18.43
N LEU A 139 12.13 -0.10 19.21
CA LEU A 139 11.85 0.08 20.63
C LEU A 139 12.99 -0.45 21.49
#